data_AF-A0A4Q2YVA8-F1
#
_entry.id   AF-A0A4Q2YVA8-F1
#
_cell.length_a   1.000
_cell.length_b   1.000
_cell.length_c   1.000
_cell.angle_alpha   90.00
_cell.angle_beta   90.00
_cell.angle_gamma   90.00
#
_symmetry.space_group_name_H-M   'P 1'
#
loop_
_entity.id
_entity.type
_entity.pdbx_description
1 polymer ?
#
loop_
_entity_poly.entity_id
_entity_poly.type
_entity_poly.pdbx_seq_one_letter_code
_entity_poly.pdbx_strand_id
1 'polypeptide(L)'
;KTIERIPLLSDIPVLGELFKSRSRTRSKTNLMVFIRPTILRNREDNAALTARRYGYIRDFQLQRNPDVEPAIDTLVRDYLGAVPPVPSAPTAADITVGPVNLPELRGPDGTVKTTDVPPSISKAPAPPTGEYP
;
A
#
# COMPACT_ATOMS: atom_id res chain seq x y z
N LYS A 1 -20.36 -46.45 -8.16
CA LYS A 1 -19.61 -47.57 -7.52
C LYS A 1 -19.55 -48.67 -8.56
N THR A 2 -18.37 -49.02 -9.04
CA THR A 2 -18.18 -50.06 -10.07
C THR A 2 -17.39 -51.19 -9.44
N ILE A 3 -17.81 -52.44 -9.66
CA ILE A 3 -17.15 -53.64 -9.13
C ILE A 3 -16.86 -54.55 -10.31
N GLU A 4 -15.58 -54.81 -10.54
CA GLU A 4 -15.06 -55.74 -11.53
C GLU A 4 -14.36 -56.87 -10.78
N ARG A 5 -14.71 -58.13 -11.07
CA ARG A 5 -14.15 -59.30 -10.38
C ARG A 5 -14.11 -60.53 -11.27
N ILE A 6 -13.12 -61.39 -11.04
CA ILE A 6 -13.00 -62.71 -11.71
C ILE A 6 -13.78 -63.75 -10.88
N PRO A 7 -14.80 -64.43 -11.44
CA PRO A 7 -15.54 -65.48 -10.74
C PRO A 7 -14.63 -66.67 -10.38
N LEU A 8 -14.98 -67.45 -9.34
CA LEU A 8 -14.19 -68.50 -8.67
C LEU A 8 -12.98 -68.00 -7.86
N LEU A 9 -12.09 -67.21 -8.46
CA LEU A 9 -10.88 -66.75 -7.76
C LEU A 9 -11.16 -65.64 -6.73
N SER A 10 -12.23 -64.87 -6.92
CA SER A 10 -12.62 -63.79 -5.99
C SER A 10 -13.16 -64.27 -4.64
N ASP A 11 -13.54 -65.55 -4.53
CA ASP A 11 -14.30 -66.08 -3.40
C ASP A 11 -13.40 -66.85 -2.41
N ILE A 12 -12.11 -66.97 -2.71
CA ILE A 12 -11.11 -67.57 -1.81
C ILE A 12 -10.92 -66.64 -0.60
N PRO A 13 -11.18 -67.11 0.64
CA PRO A 13 -10.86 -66.34 1.83
C PRO A 13 -9.34 -66.08 1.85
N VAL A 14 -8.91 -64.91 2.30
CA VAL A 14 -7.52 -64.41 2.27
C VAL A 14 -7.04 -63.95 0.89
N LEU A 15 -7.24 -64.70 -0.21
CA LEU A 15 -6.68 -64.36 -1.53
C LEU A 15 -7.63 -63.61 -2.49
N GLY A 16 -8.94 -63.69 -2.26
CA GLY A 16 -9.94 -63.17 -3.20
C GLY A 16 -9.99 -61.66 -3.37
N GLU A 17 -9.34 -60.88 -2.49
CA GLU A 17 -9.25 -59.42 -2.61
C GLU A 17 -8.29 -58.99 -3.73
N LEU A 18 -7.26 -59.79 -4.04
CA LEU A 18 -6.32 -59.53 -5.14
C LEU A 18 -6.98 -59.57 -6.53
N PHE A 19 -8.14 -60.22 -6.63
CA PHE A 19 -8.89 -60.41 -7.87
C PHE A 19 -10.17 -59.56 -7.94
N LYS A 20 -10.31 -58.57 -7.04
CA LYS A 20 -11.43 -57.62 -7.00
C LYS A 20 -10.91 -56.21 -7.28
N SER A 21 -11.47 -55.56 -8.29
CA SER A 21 -11.29 -54.13 -8.52
C SER A 21 -12.59 -53.40 -8.16
N ARG A 22 -12.52 -52.47 -7.20
CA ARG A 22 -13.66 -51.64 -6.79
C ARG A 22 -13.32 -50.18 -6.94
N SER A 23 -14.01 -49.49 -7.85
CA SER A 23 -13.89 -48.04 -8.00
C SER A 23 -15.04 -47.31 -7.30
N ARG A 24 -14.71 -46.38 -6.40
CA ARG A 24 -15.66 -45.52 -5.69
C ARG A 24 -15.25 -44.05 -5.78
N THR A 25 -15.80 -43.34 -6.74
CA THR A 25 -15.66 -41.88 -6.83
C THR A 25 -16.71 -41.18 -5.96
N ARG A 26 -16.28 -40.23 -5.12
CA ARG A 26 -17.14 -39.27 -4.43
C ARG A 26 -16.67 -37.87 -4.80
N SER A 27 -17.43 -37.14 -5.61
CA SER A 27 -17.19 -35.72 -5.89
C SER A 27 -18.14 -34.87 -5.05
N LYS A 28 -17.61 -33.84 -4.39
CA LYS A 28 -18.42 -32.81 -3.73
C LYS A 28 -17.88 -31.44 -4.15
N THR A 29 -18.69 -30.71 -4.92
CA THR A 29 -18.35 -29.36 -5.39
C THR A 29 -19.09 -28.36 -4.51
N ASN A 30 -18.36 -27.44 -3.88
CA ASN A 30 -18.95 -26.31 -3.17
C ASN A 30 -18.43 -25.03 -3.82
N LEU A 31 -19.35 -24.20 -4.34
CA LEU A 31 -19.04 -22.90 -4.92
C LEU A 31 -19.85 -21.85 -4.15
N MET A 32 -19.17 -20.83 -3.64
CA MET A 32 -19.79 -19.70 -2.96
C MET A 32 -19.19 -18.41 -3.50
N VAL A 33 -20.07 -17.48 -3.88
CA VAL A 33 -19.68 -16.14 -4.35
C VAL A 33 -20.28 -15.13 -3.38
N PHE A 34 -19.43 -14.34 -2.73
CA PHE A 34 -19.82 -13.31 -1.78
C PHE A 34 -19.43 -11.94 -2.30
N ILE A 35 -20.31 -10.96 -2.13
CA ILE A 35 -20.05 -9.56 -2.42
C ILE A 35 -20.29 -8.71 -1.16
N ARG A 36 -19.49 -7.66 -0.98
CA ARG A 36 -19.66 -6.67 0.10
C ARG A 36 -19.85 -5.28 -0.50
N PRO A 37 -21.10 -4.79 -0.66
CA PRO A 37 -21.32 -3.43 -1.11
C PRO A 37 -20.84 -2.44 -0.03
N THR A 38 -20.31 -1.29 -0.46
CA THR A 38 -19.93 -0.18 0.43
C THR A 38 -20.54 1.09 -0.13
N ILE A 39 -21.31 1.83 0.69
CA ILE A 39 -21.94 3.09 0.30
C ILE A 39 -21.02 4.23 0.73
N LEU A 40 -20.53 5.00 -0.23
CA LEU A 40 -19.74 6.20 0.04
C LEU A 40 -20.67 7.42 -0.09
N ARG A 41 -20.95 8.09 1.03
CA ARG A 41 -21.89 9.22 1.05
C ARG A 41 -21.18 10.56 0.87
N ASN A 42 -20.04 10.72 1.53
CA ASN A 42 -19.33 11.99 1.60
C ASN A 42 -17.93 11.91 0.96
N ARG A 43 -17.37 13.07 0.60
CA ARG A 43 -15.99 13.16 0.07
C ARG A 43 -14.95 12.72 1.10
N GLU A 44 -15.19 13.03 2.38
CA GLU A 44 -14.33 12.60 3.49
C GLU A 44 -14.28 11.08 3.63
N ASP A 45 -15.42 10.38 3.49
CA ASP A 45 -15.48 8.91 3.50
C ASP A 45 -14.67 8.31 2.35
N ASN A 46 -14.73 8.94 1.17
CA ASN A 46 -13.95 8.56 -0.01
C ASN A 46 -12.45 8.72 0.22
N ALA A 47 -12.05 9.86 0.79
CA ALA A 47 -10.66 10.13 1.12
C ALA A 47 -10.14 9.16 2.19
N ALA A 48 -10.92 8.90 3.24
CA ALA A 48 -10.56 7.97 4.30
C ALA A 48 -10.44 6.52 3.81
N LEU A 49 -11.36 6.06 2.94
CA LEU A 49 -11.28 4.72 2.35
C LEU A 49 -10.05 4.59 1.43
N THR A 50 -9.84 5.58 0.57
CA THR A 50 -8.72 5.59 -0.38
C THR A 50 -7.39 5.67 0.36
N ALA A 51 -7.25 6.53 1.38
CA ALA A 51 -6.04 6.66 2.17
C ALA A 51 -5.63 5.33 2.84
N ARG A 52 -6.60 4.61 3.42
CA ARG A 52 -6.34 3.29 4.04
C ARG A 52 -5.87 2.24 3.02
N ARG A 53 -6.47 2.23 1.82
CA ARG A 53 -6.09 1.30 0.74
C ARG A 53 -4.73 1.64 0.15
N TYR A 54 -4.48 2.92 -0.04
CA TYR A 54 -3.21 3.44 -0.55
C TYR A 54 -2.06 3.11 0.41
N GLY A 55 -2.23 3.36 1.72
CA GLY A 55 -1.25 3.01 2.74
C GLY A 55 -0.86 1.53 2.70
N TYR A 56 -1.85 0.63 2.64
CA TYR A 56 -1.59 -0.81 2.56
C TYR A 56 -0.74 -1.21 1.33
N ILE A 57 -1.04 -0.64 0.16
CA ILE A 57 -0.29 -0.94 -1.07
C ILE A 57 1.12 -0.37 -0.98
N ARG A 58 1.26 0.85 -0.43
CA ARG A 58 2.56 1.51 -0.24
C ARG A 58 3.46 0.72 0.70
N ASP A 59 2.95 0.30 1.85
CA ASP A 59 3.71 -0.49 2.83
C ASP A 59 4.17 -1.82 2.23
N PHE A 60 3.33 -2.45 1.42
CA PHE A 60 3.68 -3.69 0.72
C PHE A 60 4.73 -3.48 -0.38
N GLN A 61 4.70 -2.35 -1.09
CA GLN A 61 5.73 -2.00 -2.08
C GLN A 61 7.08 -1.78 -1.41
N LEU A 62 7.11 -1.03 -0.31
CA LEU A 62 8.31 -0.79 0.50
C LEU A 62 8.90 -2.09 1.05
N GLN A 63 8.04 -3.04 1.45
CA GLN A 63 8.49 -4.33 1.95
C GLN A 63 9.04 -5.25 0.84
N ARG A 64 8.52 -5.15 -0.39
CA ARG A 64 8.96 -6.01 -1.51
C ARG A 64 10.21 -5.49 -2.21
N ASN A 65 10.30 -4.18 -2.43
CA ASN A 65 11.42 -3.56 -3.13
C ASN A 65 11.82 -2.27 -2.38
N PRO A 66 12.63 -2.37 -1.32
CA PRO A 66 13.03 -1.21 -0.52
C PRO A 66 13.85 -0.19 -1.32
N ASP A 67 14.53 -0.62 -2.38
CA ASP A 67 15.46 0.19 -3.17
C ASP A 67 14.82 0.79 -4.45
N VAL A 68 13.52 0.58 -4.68
CA VAL A 68 12.81 1.07 -5.88
C VAL A 68 11.75 2.09 -5.47
N GLU A 69 11.79 3.30 -6.05
CA GLU A 69 10.78 4.32 -5.81
C GLU A 69 9.37 3.75 -6.10
N PRO A 70 8.39 3.95 -5.20
CA PRO A 70 7.02 3.49 -5.40
C PRO A 70 6.48 3.98 -6.75
N ALA A 71 5.88 3.09 -7.54
CA ALA A 71 5.40 3.39 -8.89
C ALA A 71 4.33 4.51 -8.95
N ILE A 72 3.76 4.90 -7.82
CA ILE A 72 2.84 6.04 -7.75
C ILE A 72 3.62 7.35 -7.76
N ASP A 73 4.75 7.42 -7.07
CA ASP A 73 5.56 8.64 -6.97
C ASP A 73 6.20 8.95 -8.34
N THR A 74 6.54 7.92 -9.12
CA THR A 74 6.98 8.08 -10.51
C THR A 74 5.85 8.60 -11.40
N LEU A 75 4.64 8.05 -11.30
CA LEU A 75 3.48 8.53 -12.06
C LEU A 75 3.11 9.97 -11.71
N VAL A 76 3.18 10.36 -10.43
CA VAL A 76 2.94 11.73 -9.99
C VAL A 76 4.01 12.67 -10.55
N ARG A 77 5.29 12.26 -10.54
CA ARG A 77 6.39 13.03 -11.10
C ARG A 77 6.24 13.24 -12.61
N ASP A 78 5.93 12.17 -13.34
CA ASP A 78 5.77 12.19 -14.79
C ASP A 78 4.53 12.99 -15.21
N TYR A 79 3.42 12.87 -14.48
CA TYR A 79 2.16 13.54 -14.82
C TYR A 79 2.12 15.01 -14.38
N LEU A 80 2.66 15.35 -13.19
CA LEU A 80 2.66 16.73 -12.69
C LEU A 80 3.93 17.50 -13.07
N GLY A 81 4.90 16.87 -13.74
CA GLY A 81 6.21 17.48 -14.03
C GLY A 81 6.94 17.91 -12.77
N ALA A 82 6.63 17.30 -11.62
CA ALA A 82 7.11 17.74 -10.32
C ALA A 82 8.56 17.29 -10.14
N VAL A 83 9.52 18.15 -10.52
CA VAL A 83 10.93 17.94 -10.16
C VAL A 83 11.02 18.05 -8.63
N PRO A 84 11.46 16.98 -7.91
CA PRO A 84 11.63 17.08 -6.47
C PRO A 84 12.61 18.22 -6.17
N PRO A 85 12.33 19.08 -5.17
CA PRO A 85 13.26 20.13 -4.80
C PRO A 85 14.58 19.46 -4.40
N VAL A 86 15.64 19.69 -5.18
CA VAL A 86 16.98 19.31 -4.77
C VAL A 86 17.28 20.06 -3.46
N PRO A 87 17.74 19.38 -2.40
CA PRO A 87 18.13 20.09 -1.20
C PRO A 87 19.28 21.03 -1.56
N SER A 88 19.01 22.33 -1.61
CA SER A 88 20.06 23.34 -1.66
C SER A 88 20.94 23.12 -0.44
N ALA A 89 22.26 22.95 -0.65
CA ALA A 89 23.19 22.90 0.46
C ALA A 89 23.00 24.17 1.30
N PRO A 90 22.88 24.06 2.64
CA PRO A 90 22.65 25.20 3.50
C PRO A 90 23.76 26.23 3.27
N THR A 91 23.38 27.41 2.79
CA THR A 91 24.33 28.51 2.59
C THR A 91 24.58 29.17 3.95
N ALA A 92 25.71 29.85 4.15
CA ALA A 92 26.00 30.58 5.39
C ALA A 92 24.95 31.66 5.76
N ALA A 93 24.03 31.98 4.86
CA ALA A 93 22.88 32.86 5.08
C ALA A 93 21.60 32.13 5.53
N ASP A 94 21.59 30.78 5.56
CA ASP A 94 20.45 30.01 6.04
C ASP A 94 20.38 30.02 7.57
N ILE A 95 19.19 30.35 8.09
CA ILE A 95 18.92 30.31 9.52
C ILE A 95 18.41 28.91 9.85
N THR A 96 19.27 28.11 10.51
CA THR A 96 18.86 26.80 11.04
C THR A 96 18.04 27.01 12.31
N VAL A 97 16.72 26.78 12.24
CA VAL A 97 15.84 26.81 13.41
C VAL A 97 15.92 25.46 14.11
N GLY A 98 16.70 25.39 15.20
CA GLY A 98 16.77 24.22 16.07
C GLY A 98 15.47 23.97 16.85
N PRO A 99 15.33 22.79 17.49
CA PRO A 99 14.15 22.48 18.29
C PRO A 99 13.98 23.50 19.41
N VAL A 100 12.84 24.22 19.39
CA VAL A 100 12.50 25.22 20.39
C VAL A 100 11.87 24.54 21.61
N ASN A 101 12.29 24.91 22.81
CA ASN A 101 11.65 24.49 24.05
C ASN A 101 10.22 25.07 24.13
N LEU A 102 9.22 24.26 23.78
CA LEU A 102 7.79 24.61 23.86
C LEU A 102 7.34 25.21 25.21
N PRO A 103 7.87 24.80 26.38
CA PRO A 103 7.46 25.37 27.67
C PRO A 103 7.87 26.85 27.84
N GLU A 104 8.98 27.28 27.23
CA GLU A 104 9.51 28.65 27.40
C GLU A 104 8.82 29.68 26.50
N LEU A 105 8.10 29.23 25.47
CA LEU A 105 7.30 30.06 24.58
C LEU A 105 5.98 30.53 25.19
N ARG A 106 5.57 29.94 26.33
CA ARG A 106 4.31 30.24 27.00
C ARG A 106 4.59 31.13 28.21
N GLY A 107 4.14 32.39 28.16
CA GLY A 107 4.19 33.28 29.31
C GLY A 107 3.34 32.72 30.47
N PRO A 108 3.56 33.17 31.72
CA PRO A 108 2.78 32.75 32.89
C PRO A 108 1.26 32.96 32.72
N ASP A 109 0.86 33.83 31.79
CA ASP A 109 -0.53 34.19 31.49
C ASP A 109 -1.12 33.40 30.31
N GLY A 110 -0.42 32.36 29.81
CA GLY A 110 -0.86 31.54 28.68
C GLY A 110 -0.66 32.17 27.30
N THR A 111 -0.08 33.37 27.22
CA THR A 111 0.24 34.05 25.95
C THR A 111 1.47 33.42 25.30
N VAL A 112 1.41 33.18 23.99
CA VAL A 112 2.53 32.64 23.20
C VAL A 112 3.41 33.80 22.75
N LYS A 113 4.70 33.78 23.10
CA LYS A 113 5.66 34.76 22.57
C LYS A 113 5.99 34.42 21.11
N THR A 114 5.47 35.22 20.18
CA THR A 114 5.88 35.17 18.77
C THR A 114 7.35 35.59 18.67
N THR A 115 8.17 34.76 18.03
CA THR A 115 9.51 35.16 17.60
C THR A 115 9.42 35.82 16.23
N ASP A 116 10.12 36.95 16.05
CA ASP A 116 10.24 37.60 14.75
C ASP A 116 11.08 36.71 13.82
N VAL A 117 10.43 36.07 12.85
CA VAL A 117 11.10 35.32 11.79
C VAL A 117 11.54 36.33 10.73
N PRO A 118 12.84 36.49 10.46
CA PRO A 118 13.30 37.36 9.38
C PRO A 118 12.80 36.84 8.01
N PRO A 119 12.58 37.74 7.03
CA PRO A 119 12.03 37.35 5.73
C PRO A 119 12.92 36.33 5.01
N SER A 120 12.36 35.18 4.65
CA SER A 120 13.04 34.15 3.87
C SER A 120 13.39 34.68 2.48
N ILE A 121 14.68 34.88 2.23
CA ILE A 121 15.25 35.27 0.92
C ILE A 121 15.57 34.02 0.08
N SER A 122 14.57 33.17 -0.16
CA SER A 122 14.69 32.14 -1.19
C SER A 122 14.29 32.73 -2.55
N LYS A 123 15.28 33.21 -3.31
CA LYS A 123 15.06 33.55 -4.72
C LYS A 123 14.93 32.26 -5.51
N ALA A 124 13.70 31.80 -5.69
CA ALA A 124 13.41 30.70 -6.60
C ALA A 124 13.90 31.05 -8.03
N PRO A 125 14.59 30.14 -8.74
CA PRO A 125 14.89 30.35 -10.15
C PRO A 125 13.57 30.50 -10.92
N ALA A 126 13.50 31.49 -11.82
CA ALA A 126 12.32 31.71 -12.64
C ALA A 126 12.01 30.44 -13.46
N PRO A 127 10.73 30.07 -13.62
CA PRO A 127 10.36 28.93 -14.45
C PRO A 127 10.91 29.14 -15.87
N PRO A 128 11.44 28.11 -16.53
CA PRO A 128 11.92 28.23 -17.90
C PRO A 128 10.75 28.67 -18.80
N THR A 129 10.98 29.71 -19.60
CA THR A 129 10.03 30.16 -20.63
C THR A 129 10.07 29.15 -21.77
N GLY A 130 9.38 28.02 -21.58
CA GLY A 130 9.17 27.01 -22.62
C GLY A 130 7.81 27.23 -23.27
N GLU A 131 7.81 27.45 -24.58
CA GLU A 131 6.61 27.30 -25.41
C GLU A 131 6.09 25.86 -25.26
N TYR A 132 4.90 25.72 -24.70
CA TYR A 132 4.14 24.48 -24.78
C TYR A 132 3.52 24.36 -26.19
N PRO A 133 3.64 23.21 -26.88
CA PRO A 133 2.88 22.94 -28.10
C PRO A 133 1.38 22.80 -27.83
#